data_AF-A0A2T3IIB0-F1
#
_entry.id   AF-A0A2T3IIB0-F1
#
_cell.length_a   1.000
_cell.length_b   1.000
_cell.length_c   1.000
_cell.angle_alpha   90.00
_cell.angle_beta   90.00
_cell.angle_gamma   90.00
#
_symmetry.space_group_name_H-M   'P 1'
#
loop_
_entity.id
_entity.type
_entity.pdbx_description
1 polymer ?
#
loop_
_entity_poly.entity_id
_entity_poly.type
_entity_poly.pdbx_seq_one_letter_code
_entity_poly.pdbx_strand_id
1 'polypeptide(L)'
;MKKTLSFAIIHFSVAFSLAFLLTGNLLIGGLIALIEPMVNTVAFYFHEKVWQTKKLVQTQYSSPSRKTISFAVLHFSVAFSVVYLLTGDLVIGGAMAMIEPTINTLAYYFHERVWQKKQRHQHSSQQLMSMMVCLHH
;
A
#
# COMPACT_ATOMS: atom_id res chain seq x y z
N MET A 1 -3.78 15.57 6.00
CA MET A 1 -5.05 14.83 5.81
C MET A 1 -5.37 14.56 4.34
N LYS A 2 -5.46 15.58 3.45
CA LYS A 2 -5.86 15.38 2.04
C LYS A 2 -5.01 14.37 1.27
N LYS A 3 -3.68 14.38 1.41
CA LYS A 3 -2.76 13.46 0.72
C LYS A 3 -2.94 11.99 1.13
N THR A 4 -3.11 11.73 2.43
CA THR A 4 -3.26 10.37 2.97
C THR A 4 -4.55 9.72 2.50
N LEU A 5 -5.64 10.50 2.44
CA LEU A 5 -6.91 10.04 1.89
C LEU A 5 -6.79 9.75 0.39
N SER A 6 -6.14 10.63 -0.38
CA SER A 6 -5.89 10.38 -1.81
C SER A 6 -5.05 9.13 -2.04
N PHE A 7 -4.06 8.87 -1.19
CA PHE A 7 -3.26 7.64 -1.24
C PHE A 7 -4.12 6.39 -1.01
N ALA A 8 -4.95 6.37 0.04
CA ALA A 8 -5.82 5.25 0.33
C ALA A 8 -6.84 4.99 -0.80
N ILE A 9 -7.41 6.06 -1.37
CA ILE A 9 -8.36 5.94 -2.49
C ILE A 9 -7.70 5.30 -3.71
N ILE A 10 -6.48 5.71 -4.06
CA ILE A 10 -5.76 5.15 -5.20
C ILE A 10 -5.45 3.68 -4.98
N HIS A 11 -4.89 3.34 -3.81
CA HIS A 11 -4.58 1.95 -3.46
C HIS A 11 -5.81 1.06 -3.56
N PHE A 12 -6.92 1.48 -2.95
CA PHE A 12 -8.17 0.74 -2.98
C PHE A 12 -8.76 0.65 -4.40
N SER A 13 -8.71 1.73 -5.17
CA SER A 13 -9.25 1.75 -6.54
C SER A 13 -8.45 0.83 -7.46
N VAL A 14 -7.12 0.80 -7.31
CA VAL A 14 -6.23 -0.09 -8.07
C VAL A 14 -6.48 -1.54 -7.70
N ALA A 15 -6.47 -1.88 -6.40
CA ALA A 15 -6.73 -3.23 -5.92
C ALA A 15 -8.09 -3.76 -6.40
N PHE A 16 -9.14 -2.94 -6.25
CA PHE A 16 -10.48 -3.26 -6.73
C PHE A 16 -10.55 -3.47 -8.24
N SER A 17 -9.98 -2.55 -9.03
CA SER A 17 -10.02 -2.63 -10.48
C SER A 17 -9.25 -3.85 -10.98
N LEU A 18 -8.09 -4.13 -10.40
CA LEU A 18 -7.28 -5.30 -10.75
C LEU A 18 -8.00 -6.61 -10.41
N ALA A 19 -8.54 -6.70 -9.19
CA ALA A 19 -9.29 -7.88 -8.75
C ALA A 19 -10.54 -8.09 -9.60
N PHE A 20 -11.27 -7.02 -9.96
CA PHE A 20 -12.40 -7.08 -10.87
C PHE A 20 -11.99 -7.56 -12.28
N LEU A 21 -10.89 -7.04 -12.82
CA LEU A 21 -10.38 -7.44 -14.14
C LEU A 21 -9.97 -8.91 -14.18
N LEU A 22 -9.38 -9.44 -13.09
CA LEU A 22 -8.91 -10.82 -13.04
C LEU A 22 -10.03 -11.82 -12.68
N THR A 23 -11.02 -11.42 -11.90
CA THR A 23 -12.11 -12.32 -11.45
C THR A 23 -13.40 -12.19 -12.26
N GLY A 24 -13.59 -11.06 -12.97
CA GLY A 24 -14.82 -10.73 -13.69
C GLY A 24 -16.03 -10.46 -12.78
N ASN A 25 -15.88 -10.48 -11.46
CA ASN A 25 -16.97 -10.34 -10.50
C ASN A 25 -16.74 -9.17 -9.56
N LEU A 26 -17.67 -8.20 -9.59
CA LEU A 26 -17.63 -6.99 -8.76
C LEU A 26 -17.63 -7.30 -7.26
N LEU A 27 -18.40 -8.31 -6.84
CA LEU A 27 -18.51 -8.70 -5.43
C LEU A 27 -17.18 -9.29 -4.94
N ILE A 28 -16.58 -10.20 -5.71
CA ILE A 28 -15.30 -10.83 -5.35
C ILE A 28 -14.19 -9.76 -5.34
N GLY A 29 -14.14 -8.89 -6.35
CA GLY A 29 -13.18 -7.79 -6.38
C GLY A 29 -13.29 -6.83 -5.20
N GLY A 30 -14.52 -6.50 -4.79
CA GLY A 30 -14.77 -5.68 -3.59
C GLY A 30 -14.39 -6.37 -2.28
N LEU A 31 -14.67 -7.67 -2.18
CA LEU A 31 -14.29 -8.47 -1.01
C LEU A 31 -12.76 -8.58 -0.89
N ILE A 32 -12.05 -8.85 -1.98
CA ILE A 32 -10.58 -8.92 -1.98
C ILE A 32 -10.00 -7.56 -1.53
N ALA A 33 -10.44 -6.47 -2.15
CA ALA A 33 -9.92 -5.12 -1.85
C ALA A 33 -10.11 -4.68 -0.38
N LEU A 34 -11.08 -5.25 0.34
CA LEU A 34 -11.33 -4.97 1.75
C LEU A 34 -10.67 -6.00 2.69
N ILE A 35 -10.83 -7.29 2.39
CA ILE A 35 -10.37 -8.37 3.27
C ILE A 35 -8.85 -8.45 3.29
N GLU A 36 -8.19 -8.27 2.14
CA GLU A 36 -6.74 -8.35 2.04
C GLU A 36 -6.00 -7.41 3.02
N PRO A 37 -6.24 -6.09 3.03
CA PRO A 37 -5.56 -5.20 3.96
C PRO A 37 -5.94 -5.49 5.43
N MET A 38 -7.15 -5.97 5.70
CA MET A 38 -7.59 -6.34 7.05
C MET A 38 -6.83 -7.56 7.58
N VAL A 39 -6.79 -8.65 6.81
CA VAL A 39 -6.10 -9.88 7.21
C VAL A 39 -4.58 -9.66 7.29
N ASN A 40 -4.02 -8.90 6.34
CA ASN A 40 -2.60 -8.56 6.35
C ASN A 40 -2.22 -7.74 7.60
N THR A 41 -3.09 -6.81 8.03
CA THR A 41 -2.86 -6.04 9.27
C THR A 41 -2.83 -6.94 10.51
N VAL A 42 -3.76 -7.90 10.60
CA VAL A 42 -3.81 -8.88 11.70
C VAL A 42 -2.57 -9.79 11.68
N ALA A 43 -2.21 -10.31 10.51
CA ALA A 43 -1.03 -11.15 10.35
C ALA A 43 0.26 -10.40 10.71
N PHE A 44 0.37 -9.13 10.31
CA PHE A 44 1.48 -8.26 10.69
C PHE A 44 1.57 -8.04 12.20
N TYR A 45 0.44 -7.83 12.89
CA TYR A 45 0.41 -7.69 14.35
C TYR A 45 0.99 -8.94 15.03
N PHE A 46 0.60 -10.14 14.61
CA PHE A 46 1.17 -11.37 15.14
C PHE A 46 2.64 -11.55 14.80
N HIS A 47 3.04 -11.25 13.56
CA HIS A 47 4.44 -11.27 13.14
C HIS A 47 5.32 -10.39 14.04
N GLU A 48 4.89 -9.16 14.30
CA GLU A 48 5.62 -8.25 15.18
C GLU A 48 5.66 -8.77 16.61
N LYS A 49 4.55 -9.31 17.14
CA LYS A 49 4.50 -9.89 18.48
C LYS A 49 5.47 -11.07 18.65
N VAL A 50 5.55 -11.94 17.65
CA VAL A 50 6.51 -13.05 17.63
C VAL A 50 7.93 -12.49 17.63
N TRP A 51 8.21 -11.51 16.77
CA TRP A 51 9.54 -10.89 16.62
C TRP A 51 10.03 -10.18 17.89
N GLN A 52 9.13 -9.61 18.69
CA GLN A 52 9.43 -8.91 19.96
C GLN A 52 9.63 -9.85 21.16
N THR A 53 9.56 -11.18 20.96
CA THR A 53 9.80 -12.15 22.05
C THR A 53 11.25 -12.04 22.53
N LYS A 54 11.47 -11.99 23.86
CA LYS A 54 12.80 -11.79 24.50
C LYS A 54 13.91 -12.70 23.95
N LYS A 55 13.54 -13.90 23.49
CA LYS A 55 14.43 -14.90 22.89
C LYS A 55 15.07 -14.44 21.56
N LEU A 56 14.37 -13.61 20.78
CA LEU A 56 14.84 -13.05 19.49
C LEU A 56 15.54 -11.71 19.65
N VAL A 57 15.17 -10.93 20.68
CA VAL A 57 15.81 -9.64 21.03
C VAL A 57 17.21 -9.86 21.62
N GLN A 58 17.43 -10.95 22.36
CA GLN A 58 18.71 -11.25 23.01
C GLN A 58 19.74 -11.91 22.07
N THR A 59 19.29 -12.60 21.02
CA THR A 59 20.15 -12.94 19.89
C THR A 59 20.29 -11.72 19.01
N GLN A 60 21.50 -11.18 18.90
CA GLN A 60 21.94 -10.10 18.01
C GLN A 60 21.76 -10.47 16.51
N TYR A 61 20.53 -10.75 16.10
CA TYR A 61 20.12 -11.15 14.76
C TYR A 61 19.08 -10.19 14.17
N SER A 62 19.05 -8.96 14.69
CA SER A 62 18.25 -7.84 14.19
C SER A 62 18.85 -7.26 12.91
N SER A 63 19.24 -8.09 11.94
CA SER A 63 19.59 -7.56 10.63
C SER A 63 18.30 -7.07 9.97
N PRO A 64 18.20 -5.78 9.58
CA PRO A 64 16.99 -5.21 9.02
C PRO A 64 16.43 -6.03 7.85
N SER A 65 17.33 -6.60 7.04
CA SER A 65 16.99 -7.40 5.87
C SER A 65 16.18 -8.66 6.19
N ARG A 66 16.47 -9.38 7.28
CA ARG A 66 15.73 -10.61 7.64
C ARG A 66 14.29 -10.30 8.04
N LYS A 67 14.07 -9.17 8.73
CA LYS A 67 12.73 -8.71 9.11
C LYS A 67 11.93 -8.30 7.88
N THR A 68 12.55 -7.58 6.94
CA THR A 68 11.91 -7.18 5.68
C THR A 68 11.54 -8.38 4.81
N ILE A 69 12.42 -9.37 4.68
CA ILE A 69 12.15 -10.59 3.90
C ILE A 69 11.01 -11.39 4.57
N SER A 70 11.04 -11.55 5.90
CA SER A 70 9.99 -12.26 6.63
C SER A 70 8.63 -11.55 6.50
N PHE A 71 8.64 -10.22 6.55
CA PHE A 71 7.46 -9.40 6.30
C PHE A 71 6.92 -9.57 4.88
N ALA A 72 7.80 -9.52 3.87
CA ALA A 72 7.41 -9.72 2.48
C ALA A 72 6.77 -11.11 2.28
N VAL A 73 7.43 -12.17 2.74
CA VAL A 73 6.91 -13.55 2.63
C VAL A 73 5.54 -13.68 3.28
N LEU A 74 5.36 -13.10 4.48
CA LEU A 74 4.05 -13.09 5.15
C LEU A 74 2.99 -12.35 4.33
N HIS A 75 3.31 -11.16 3.82
CA HIS A 75 2.39 -10.37 3.01
C HIS A 75 1.95 -11.12 1.74
N PHE A 76 2.91 -11.65 0.97
CA PHE A 76 2.63 -12.45 -0.23
C PHE A 76 1.81 -13.70 0.10
N SER A 77 2.14 -14.39 1.20
CA SER A 77 1.42 -15.60 1.61
C SER A 77 -0.03 -15.31 1.99
N VAL A 78 -0.27 -14.21 2.71
CA VAL A 78 -1.61 -13.78 3.12
C VAL A 78 -2.43 -13.33 1.91
N ALA A 79 -1.88 -12.46 1.06
CA ALA A 79 -2.55 -11.98 -0.15
C ALA A 79 -2.94 -13.15 -1.06
N PHE A 80 -1.99 -14.05 -1.33
CA PHE A 80 -2.24 -15.28 -2.09
C PHE A 80 -3.35 -16.13 -1.47
N SER A 81 -3.29 -16.39 -0.16
CA SER A 81 -4.26 -17.25 0.52
C SER A 81 -5.66 -16.65 0.52
N VAL A 82 -5.79 -15.34 0.76
CA VAL A 82 -7.08 -14.63 0.75
C VAL A 82 -7.70 -14.71 -0.64
N VAL A 83 -6.95 -14.37 -1.68
CA VAL A 83 -7.46 -14.40 -3.06
C VAL A 83 -7.80 -15.83 -3.46
N TYR A 84 -6.92 -16.80 -3.20
CA TYR A 84 -7.19 -18.21 -3.48
C TYR A 84 -8.45 -18.74 -2.78
N LEU A 85 -8.66 -18.38 -1.51
CA LEU A 85 -9.87 -18.79 -0.79
C LEU A 85 -11.15 -18.16 -1.35
N LEU A 86 -11.06 -16.96 -1.92
CA LEU A 86 -12.21 -16.25 -2.48
C LEU A 86 -12.50 -16.63 -3.93
N THR A 87 -11.48 -16.97 -4.72
CA THR A 87 -11.62 -17.28 -6.15
C THR A 87 -11.59 -18.78 -6.45
N GLY A 88 -10.98 -19.58 -5.58
CA GLY A 88 -10.70 -21.01 -5.82
C GLY A 88 -9.58 -21.27 -6.83
N ASP A 89 -8.90 -20.23 -7.32
CA ASP A 89 -7.93 -20.32 -8.42
C ASP A 89 -6.53 -19.87 -7.97
N LEU A 90 -5.58 -20.81 -8.02
CA LEU A 90 -4.17 -20.58 -7.68
C LEU A 90 -3.49 -19.58 -8.64
N VAL A 91 -3.89 -19.56 -9.91
CA VAL A 91 -3.34 -18.65 -10.92
C VAL A 91 -3.78 -17.22 -10.62
N ILE A 92 -5.06 -17.00 -10.30
CA ILE A 92 -5.56 -15.68 -9.93
C ILE A 92 -4.91 -15.21 -8.62
N GLY A 93 -4.79 -16.09 -7.62
CA GLY A 93 -4.12 -15.79 -6.36
C GLY A 93 -2.65 -15.39 -6.53
N GLY A 94 -1.90 -16.14 -7.34
CA GLY A 94 -0.50 -15.84 -7.63
C GLY A 94 -0.32 -14.56 -8.46
N ALA A 95 -1.16 -14.37 -9.47
CA ALA A 95 -1.15 -13.18 -10.31
C ALA A 95 -1.46 -11.92 -9.49
N MET A 96 -2.52 -11.94 -8.67
CA MET A 96 -2.86 -10.83 -7.78
C MET A 96 -1.72 -10.48 -6.83
N ALA A 97 -1.18 -11.49 -6.12
CA ALA A 97 -0.12 -11.28 -5.14
C ALA A 97 1.13 -10.61 -5.74
N MET A 98 1.43 -10.86 -7.02
CA MET A 98 2.58 -10.24 -7.71
C MET A 98 2.25 -8.90 -8.38
N ILE A 99 1.10 -8.81 -9.04
CA ILE A 99 0.75 -7.66 -9.88
C ILE A 99 0.29 -6.49 -9.01
N GLU A 100 -0.47 -6.74 -7.95
CA GLU A 100 -1.01 -5.69 -7.10
C GLU A 100 0.07 -4.76 -6.52
N PRO A 101 1.15 -5.25 -5.87
CA PRO A 101 2.20 -4.38 -5.36
C PRO A 101 2.90 -3.57 -6.45
N THR A 102 3.05 -4.13 -7.66
CA THR A 102 3.72 -3.45 -8.77
C THR A 102 2.87 -2.31 -9.33
N ILE A 103 1.58 -2.56 -9.62
CA ILE A 103 0.68 -1.51 -10.13
C ILE A 103 0.45 -0.45 -9.08
N ASN A 104 0.29 -0.83 -7.80
CA ASN A 104 0.13 0.13 -6.72
C ASN A 104 1.35 1.05 -6.57
N THR A 105 2.57 0.50 -6.70
CA THR A 105 3.80 1.29 -6.69
C THR A 105 3.86 2.29 -7.86
N LEU A 106 3.46 1.85 -9.07
CA LEU A 106 3.40 2.73 -10.25
C LEU A 106 2.35 3.83 -10.08
N ALA A 107 1.15 3.48 -9.63
CA ALA A 107 0.07 4.44 -9.37
C ALA A 107 0.50 5.48 -8.32
N TYR A 108 1.17 5.04 -7.26
CA TYR A 108 1.76 5.93 -6.27
C TYR A 108 2.81 6.88 -6.87
N TYR A 109 3.74 6.36 -7.68
CA TYR A 109 4.76 7.17 -8.34
C TYR A 109 4.14 8.29 -9.21
N PHE A 110 3.12 7.96 -10.00
CA PHE A 110 2.41 8.96 -10.81
C PHE A 110 1.63 9.97 -9.95
N HIS A 111 0.93 9.50 -8.92
CA HIS A 111 0.22 10.36 -7.98
C HIS A 111 1.17 11.39 -7.33
N GLU A 112 2.33 10.93 -6.86
CA GLU A 112 3.31 11.80 -6.23
C GLU A 112 3.89 12.81 -7.23
N ARG A 113 4.16 12.39 -8.48
CA ARG A 113 4.65 13.28 -9.54
C ARG A 113 3.65 14.40 -9.86
N VAL A 114 2.36 14.07 -9.98
CA VAL A 114 1.29 15.05 -10.22
C VAL A 114 1.15 15.99 -9.02
N TRP A 115 1.20 15.43 -7.81
CA TRP A 115 1.05 16.19 -6.59
C TRP A 115 2.21 17.19 -6.38
N GLN A 116 3.46 16.80 -6.68
CA GLN A 116 4.62 17.69 -6.65
C GLN A 116 4.51 18.85 -7.63
N LYS A 117 3.95 18.64 -8.83
CA LYS A 117 3.72 19.71 -9.80
C LYS A 117 2.73 20.74 -9.24
N LYS A 118 1.67 20.28 -8.58
CA LYS A 118 0.66 21.15 -7.95
C LYS A 118 1.20 21.92 -6.73
N GLN A 119 2.07 21.31 -5.92
CA GLN A 119 2.71 21.98 -4.78
C GLN A 119 3.69 23.07 -5.21
N ARG A 120 4.45 22.88 -6.30
CA ARG A 120 5.36 23.90 -6.84
C ARG A 120 4.61 25.19 -7.22
N HIS A 121 3.40 25.08 -7.76
CA HIS A 121 2.57 26.24 -8.07
C HIS A 121 2.04 26.96 -6.82
N GLN A 122 1.63 26.23 -5.77
CA GLN A 122 1.16 26.86 -4.53
C GLN A 122 2.26 27.60 -3.76
N HIS A 123 3.48 27.05 -3.71
CA HIS A 123 4.60 27.69 -3.01
C HIS A 123 5.06 28.97 -3.73
N SER A 124 5.15 28.98 -5.06
CA SER A 124 5.45 30.20 -5.83
C SER A 124 4.36 31.27 -5.70
N SER A 125 3.08 30.89 -5.69
CA SER A 125 1.98 31.87 -5.52
C SER A 125 1.95 32.48 -4.11
N GLN A 126 2.23 31.71 -3.06
CA GLN A 126 2.35 32.26 -1.70
C GLN A 126 3.58 33.17 -1.56
N GLN A 127 4.71 32.81 -2.15
CA GLN A 127 5.94 33.60 -2.07
C GLN A 127 5.85 34.92 -2.85
N LEU A 128 5.21 34.91 -4.04
CA LEU A 128 4.87 36.13 -4.78
C LEU A 128 3.88 37.02 -4.01
N MET A 129 2.86 36.42 -3.40
CA MET A 129 1.88 37.17 -2.61
C MET A 129 2.51 37.78 -1.34
N SER A 130 3.40 37.05 -0.66
CA SER A 130 4.19 37.58 0.47
C SER A 130 5.18 38.67 0.05
N MET A 131 5.85 38.53 -1.10
CA MET A 131 6.68 39.62 -1.65
C MET A 131 5.87 40.86 -2.01
N MET A 132 4.69 40.71 -2.62
CA MET A 132 3.81 41.85 -2.96
C MET A 132 3.26 42.54 -1.70
N VAL A 133 2.95 41.80 -0.65
CA VAL A 133 2.51 42.37 0.65
C VAL A 133 3.65 43.09 1.36
N CYS A 134 4.88 42.58 1.34
CA CYS A 134 6.05 43.28 1.88
C CYS A 134 6.47 44.52 1.09
N LEU A 135 6.10 44.64 -0.19
CA LEU A 135 6.44 45.80 -1.02
C LEU A 135 5.48 46.98 -0.82
N HIS A 136 4.36 46.77 -0.12
CA HIS A 136 3.29 47.76 0.06
C HIS A 136 3.16 48.26 1.51
N HIS A 137 4.19 48.01 2.32
CA HIS A 137 4.33 48.46 3.71
C HIS A 137 5.72 49.09 3.88
#